data_AF-U3TU18-F1
#
_entry.id   AF-U3TU18-F1
#
_cell.length_a   1.000
_cell.length_b   1.000
_cell.length_c   1.000
_cell.angle_alpha   90.00
_cell.angle_beta   90.00
_cell.angle_gamma   90.00
#
_symmetry.space_group_name_H-M   'P 1'
#
loop_
_entity.id
_entity.type
_entity.pdbx_description
1 polymer ?
#
loop_
_entity_poly.entity_id
_entity_poly.type
_entity_poly.pdbx_seq_one_letter_code
_entity_poly.pdbx_strand_id
1 'polypeptide(L)'
;MKSLLLLPFLLIASVQAEPLQKSFSDWQITCNNAAFCVARSFPSDNNLVMTISRHAGVNDRPLLRIDYGSAYSGALPGAALKDNMLLDQRRLNPDLKHWTVEPHHLATSNTIAIDEFLVQTLDTSNLQLHL
;
A
#
# COMPACT_ATOMS: atom_id res chain seq x y z
N MET A 1 31.78 -39.24 36.93
CA MET A 1 32.00 -38.33 35.79
C MET A 1 30.68 -38.24 35.03
N LYS A 2 29.88 -37.21 35.31
CA LYS A 2 28.48 -37.10 34.87
C LYS A 2 28.41 -36.04 33.77
N SER A 3 27.81 -36.43 32.66
CA SER A 3 27.72 -35.75 31.37
C SER A 3 27.43 -34.24 31.48
N LEU A 4 28.38 -33.44 30.99
CA LEU A 4 28.27 -32.00 30.71
C LEU A 4 28.33 -31.82 29.18
N LEU A 5 27.42 -32.44 28.44
CA LEU A 5 27.38 -32.33 26.97
C LEU A 5 25.92 -32.24 26.48
N LEU A 6 25.20 -31.20 26.88
CA LEU A 6 23.86 -30.88 26.34
C LEU A 6 23.67 -29.38 26.07
N LEU A 7 24.73 -28.66 25.70
CA LEU A 7 24.64 -27.22 25.42
C LEU A 7 24.99 -26.71 24.00
N PRO A 8 25.21 -27.50 22.92
CA PRO A 8 25.46 -26.88 21.62
C PRO A 8 24.19 -26.65 20.77
N PHE A 9 23.00 -27.07 21.22
CA PHE A 9 21.79 -27.02 20.37
C PHE A 9 21.00 -25.70 20.41
N LEU A 10 21.46 -24.67 21.13
CA LEU A 10 20.71 -23.41 21.30
C LEU A 10 21.11 -22.28 20.35
N LEU A 11 22.02 -22.50 19.40
CA LEU A 11 22.40 -21.50 18.40
C LEU A 11 21.70 -21.77 17.06
N ILE A 12 20.36 -21.78 17.07
CA ILE A 12 19.60 -21.60 15.83
C ILE A 12 19.68 -20.10 15.52
N ALA A 13 20.62 -19.71 14.67
CA ALA A 13 20.69 -18.35 14.16
C ALA A 13 19.41 -18.07 13.36
N SER A 14 18.51 -17.26 13.92
CA SER A 14 17.39 -16.68 13.20
C SER A 14 17.93 -15.68 12.20
N VAL A 15 18.22 -16.13 10.98
CA VAL A 15 18.57 -15.26 9.86
C VAL A 15 17.32 -14.49 9.48
N GLN A 16 17.16 -13.27 10.01
CA GLN A 16 16.15 -12.36 9.52
C GLN A 16 16.61 -11.85 8.16
N ALA A 17 15.94 -12.29 7.10
CA ALA A 17 16.10 -11.66 5.80
C ALA A 17 15.54 -10.24 5.90
N GLU A 18 16.41 -9.24 5.76
CA GLU A 18 15.98 -7.86 5.62
C GLU A 18 15.14 -7.74 4.34
N PRO A 19 13.95 -7.15 4.39
CA PRO A 19 13.09 -7.08 3.21
C PRO A 19 13.82 -6.32 2.10
N LEU A 20 13.73 -6.83 0.86
CA LEU A 20 14.32 -6.14 -0.28
C LEU A 20 13.51 -4.87 -0.52
N GLN A 21 14.15 -3.73 -0.30
CA GLN A 21 13.54 -2.41 -0.43
C GLN A 21 14.19 -1.64 -1.59
N LYS A 22 13.37 -1.08 -2.47
CA LYS A 22 13.82 -0.29 -3.61
C LYS A 22 12.92 0.91 -3.81
N SER A 23 13.52 2.08 -3.99
CA SER A 23 12.79 3.31 -4.29
C SER A 23 12.78 3.62 -5.78
N PHE A 24 11.66 4.14 -6.25
CA PHE A 24 11.41 4.59 -7.63
C PHE A 24 10.68 5.93 -7.56
N SER A 25 11.38 7.05 -7.82
CA SER A 25 10.79 8.38 -7.67
C SER A 25 10.18 8.56 -6.27
N ASP A 26 8.87 8.78 -6.21
CA ASP A 26 7.99 8.95 -5.07
C ASP A 26 7.43 7.62 -4.53
N TRP A 27 7.92 6.48 -5.00
CA TRP A 27 7.48 5.15 -4.58
C TRP A 27 8.58 4.36 -3.89
N GLN A 28 8.18 3.50 -2.96
CA GLN A 28 9.02 2.43 -2.45
C GLN A 28 8.31 1.10 -2.56
N ILE A 29 9.08 0.14 -3.05
CA ILE A 29 8.69 -1.23 -3.17
C ILE A 29 9.45 -2.00 -2.09
N THR A 30 8.72 -2.71 -1.25
CA THR A 30 9.26 -3.57 -0.21
C THR A 30 8.71 -4.97 -0.41
N CYS A 31 9.58 -5.96 -0.57
CA CYS A 31 9.20 -7.36 -0.70
C CYS A 31 9.82 -8.20 0.42
N ASN A 32 9.05 -9.12 0.98
CA ASN A 32 9.53 -10.07 1.97
C ASN A 32 9.80 -11.46 1.37
N ASN A 33 10.39 -12.35 2.18
CA ASN A 33 10.67 -13.73 1.80
C ASN A 33 9.42 -14.65 1.77
N ALA A 34 8.26 -14.15 2.18
CA ALA A 34 6.96 -14.83 2.05
C ALA A 34 6.25 -14.47 0.73
N ALA A 35 7.03 -13.99 -0.25
CA ALA A 35 6.57 -13.58 -1.57
C ALA A 35 5.47 -12.52 -1.53
N PHE A 36 5.47 -11.64 -0.52
CA PHE A 36 4.57 -10.51 -0.42
C PHE A 36 5.31 -9.23 -0.74
N CYS A 37 4.77 -8.44 -1.66
CA CYS A 37 5.33 -7.15 -2.06
C CYS A 37 4.32 -6.03 -1.83
N VAL A 38 4.83 -4.87 -1.43
CA VAL A 38 4.07 -3.63 -1.24
C VAL A 38 4.78 -2.52 -1.99
N ALA A 39 4.08 -1.85 -2.90
CA ALA A 39 4.46 -0.55 -3.43
C ALA A 39 3.67 0.54 -2.67
N ARG A 40 4.37 1.47 -2.05
CA ARG A 40 3.78 2.58 -1.29
C ARG A 40 4.33 3.90 -1.82
N SER A 41 3.45 4.88 -2.07
CA SER A 41 3.86 6.23 -2.43
C SER A 41 4.24 7.05 -1.20
N PHE A 42 5.14 8.03 -1.38
CA PHE A 42 5.51 9.06 -0.42
C PHE A 42 5.23 10.42 -1.06
N PRO A 43 4.05 11.02 -0.79
CA PRO A 43 3.75 12.32 -1.32
C PRO A 43 4.74 13.36 -0.78
N SER A 44 5.19 14.30 -1.63
CA SER A 44 6.01 15.45 -1.22
C SER A 44 5.31 16.32 -0.18
N ASP A 45 3.98 16.44 -0.30
CA ASP A 45 3.17 17.41 0.44
C ASP A 45 2.07 16.75 1.30
N ASN A 46 2.29 15.50 1.77
CA ASN A 46 1.46 14.81 2.78
C ASN A 46 -0.04 14.61 2.49
N ASN A 47 -0.51 14.75 1.25
CA ASN A 47 -1.96 14.70 0.98
C ASN A 47 -2.53 13.28 0.88
N LEU A 48 -1.95 12.44 0.02
CA LEU A 48 -2.47 11.10 -0.28
C LEU A 48 -1.35 10.07 -0.33
N VAL A 49 -1.58 8.93 0.30
CA VAL A 49 -0.70 7.77 0.20
C VAL A 49 -1.44 6.64 -0.50
N MET A 50 -0.88 6.19 -1.62
CA MET A 50 -1.34 5.00 -2.31
C MET A 50 -0.49 3.81 -1.87
N THR A 51 -1.15 2.68 -1.60
CA THR A 51 -0.51 1.40 -1.30
C THR A 51 -1.09 0.34 -2.22
N ILE A 52 -0.23 -0.29 -3.01
CA ILE A 52 -0.57 -1.46 -3.83
C ILE A 52 0.21 -2.63 -3.26
N SER A 53 -0.48 -3.69 -2.85
CA SER A 53 0.18 -4.90 -2.36
C SER A 53 -0.34 -6.14 -3.06
N ARG A 54 0.52 -7.15 -3.10
CA ARG A 54 0.24 -8.43 -3.76
C ARG A 54 1.01 -9.55 -3.08
N HIS A 55 0.34 -10.69 -2.91
CA HIS A 55 0.99 -11.95 -2.60
C HIS A 55 1.34 -12.70 -3.88
N ALA A 56 2.54 -13.24 -4.00
CA ALA A 56 2.89 -14.16 -5.07
C ALA A 56 2.32 -15.55 -4.78
N GLY A 57 1.91 -16.26 -5.83
CA GLY A 57 1.40 -17.63 -5.77
C GLY A 57 -0.10 -17.73 -5.99
N VAL A 58 -0.66 -18.92 -5.72
CA VAL A 58 -2.06 -19.28 -6.01
C VAL A 58 -3.11 -18.54 -5.17
N ASN A 59 -2.70 -17.92 -4.06
CA ASN A 59 -3.55 -17.09 -3.21
C ASN A 59 -3.22 -15.62 -3.43
N ASP A 60 -3.25 -15.20 -4.69
CA ASP A 60 -3.09 -13.80 -5.05
C ASP A 60 -4.21 -12.98 -4.40
N ARG A 61 -3.83 -12.15 -3.45
CA ARG A 61 -4.73 -11.26 -2.70
C ARG A 61 -4.22 -9.85 -2.93
N PRO A 62 -4.52 -9.25 -4.09
CA PRO A 62 -4.13 -7.89 -4.34
C PRO A 62 -4.93 -6.96 -3.43
N LEU A 63 -4.31 -5.85 -3.08
CA LEU A 63 -4.96 -4.76 -2.36
C LEU A 63 -4.47 -3.47 -2.98
N LEU A 64 -5.42 -2.60 -3.35
CA LEU A 64 -5.15 -1.20 -3.60
C LEU A 64 -5.82 -0.39 -2.50
N ARG A 65 -5.05 0.51 -1.87
CA ARG A 65 -5.51 1.42 -0.83
C ARG A 65 -5.05 2.84 -1.12
N ILE A 66 -5.92 3.81 -0.84
CA ILE A 66 -5.62 5.24 -0.88
C ILE A 66 -6.04 5.82 0.48
N ASP A 67 -5.08 6.40 1.19
CA ASP A 67 -5.28 6.99 2.50
C ASP A 67 -4.99 8.49 2.46
N TYR A 68 -5.72 9.26 3.28
CA TYR A 68 -5.32 10.62 3.61
C TYR A 68 -4.07 10.59 4.52
N GLY A 69 -2.95 11.11 4.02
CA GLY A 69 -1.66 11.05 4.71
C GLY A 69 -1.20 9.63 5.08
N SER A 70 -0.23 9.52 5.98
CA SER A 70 0.22 8.22 6.52
C SER A 70 -0.60 7.84 7.76
N ALA A 71 -1.65 7.03 7.56
CA ALA A 71 -2.44 6.42 8.65
C ALA A 71 -3.20 7.40 9.56
N TYR A 72 -3.75 8.48 9.01
CA TYR A 72 -4.58 9.42 9.76
C TYR A 72 -5.93 8.79 10.16
N SER A 73 -6.27 8.86 11.45
CA SER A 73 -7.54 8.32 12.01
C SER A 73 -8.42 9.40 12.65
N GLY A 74 -8.08 10.68 12.48
CA GLY A 74 -8.85 11.80 13.00
C GLY A 74 -9.97 12.27 12.07
N ALA A 75 -10.73 13.29 12.49
CA ALA A 75 -11.67 13.96 11.60
C ALA A 75 -10.92 14.64 10.45
N LEU A 76 -11.33 14.39 9.21
CA LEU A 76 -10.72 15.04 8.05
C LEU A 76 -11.03 16.54 8.06
N PRO A 77 -10.04 17.41 7.86
CA PRO A 77 -10.31 18.77 7.42
C PRO A 77 -10.79 18.70 5.96
N GLY A 78 -12.07 18.97 5.73
CA GLY A 78 -12.67 18.99 4.38
C GLY A 78 -13.61 17.82 4.10
N ALA A 79 -13.96 17.63 2.82
CA ALA A 79 -14.90 16.57 2.42
C ALA A 79 -14.18 15.21 2.21
N ALA A 80 -14.97 14.13 2.15
CA ALA A 80 -14.48 12.77 2.00
C ALA A 80 -13.59 12.59 0.77
N LEU A 81 -12.62 11.66 0.83
CA LEU A 81 -11.70 11.36 -0.27
C LEU A 81 -12.43 11.13 -1.59
N LYS A 82 -13.50 10.33 -1.56
CA LYS A 82 -14.32 10.02 -2.74
C LYS A 82 -14.83 11.25 -3.50
N ASP A 83 -14.98 12.39 -2.81
CA ASP A 83 -15.56 13.61 -3.36
C ASP A 83 -14.50 14.67 -3.71
N ASN A 84 -13.23 14.48 -3.37
CA ASN A 84 -12.19 15.52 -3.52
C ASN A 84 -10.91 15.08 -4.24
N MET A 85 -10.81 13.83 -4.69
CA MET A 85 -9.63 13.39 -5.43
C MET A 85 -9.55 14.06 -6.81
N LEU A 86 -8.35 14.54 -7.12
CA LEU A 86 -7.99 15.10 -8.41
C LEU A 86 -6.85 14.29 -9.01
N LEU A 87 -6.91 14.09 -10.31
CA LEU A 87 -5.86 13.52 -11.14
C LEU A 87 -5.41 14.59 -12.15
N ASP A 88 -4.17 15.05 -12.05
CA ASP A 88 -3.65 16.16 -12.86
C ASP A 88 -4.61 17.37 -12.89
N GLN A 89 -5.06 17.82 -11.72
CA GLN A 89 -6.03 18.91 -11.51
C GLN A 89 -7.47 18.64 -12.00
N ARG A 90 -7.78 17.46 -12.52
CA ARG A 90 -9.13 17.08 -12.96
C ARG A 90 -9.80 16.18 -11.93
N ARG A 91 -11.10 16.34 -11.73
CA ARG A 91 -11.87 15.50 -10.80
C ARG A 91 -11.76 14.03 -11.20
N LEU A 92 -11.25 13.20 -10.28
CA LEU A 92 -11.24 11.75 -10.42
C LEU A 92 -12.59 11.21 -9.95
N ASN A 93 -13.25 10.40 -10.77
CA ASN A 93 -14.54 9.78 -10.46
C ASN A 93 -14.48 8.28 -10.77
N PRO A 94 -13.76 7.50 -9.95
CA PRO A 94 -13.62 6.07 -10.19
C PRO A 94 -14.93 5.33 -9.86
N ASP A 95 -15.18 4.19 -10.49
CA ASP A 95 -16.27 3.33 -10.05
C ASP A 95 -15.89 2.69 -8.69
N LEU A 96 -16.58 3.12 -7.64
CA LEU A 96 -16.34 2.67 -6.27
C LEU A 96 -17.22 1.49 -5.84
N LYS A 97 -17.95 0.85 -6.76
CA LYS A 97 -18.89 -0.25 -6.45
C LYS A 97 -18.25 -1.42 -5.69
N HIS A 98 -16.99 -1.71 -5.96
CA HIS A 98 -16.24 -2.80 -5.32
C HIS A 98 -15.20 -2.32 -4.31
N TRP A 99 -15.38 -1.10 -3.79
CA TRP A 99 -14.47 -0.48 -2.84
C TRP A 99 -15.12 -0.39 -1.45
N THR A 100 -14.30 -0.59 -0.43
CA THR A 100 -14.59 -0.05 0.90
C THR A 100 -14.35 1.45 0.84
N VAL A 101 -15.41 2.21 1.10
CA VAL A 101 -15.41 3.68 1.00
C VAL A 101 -15.64 4.27 2.38
N GLU A 102 -14.60 4.82 2.96
CA GLU A 102 -14.62 5.58 4.20
C GLU A 102 -14.19 7.03 3.93
N PRO A 103 -14.50 7.98 4.82
CA PRO A 103 -14.16 9.38 4.58
C PRO A 103 -12.67 9.61 4.26
N HIS A 104 -11.77 8.90 4.94
CA HIS A 104 -10.30 9.07 4.90
C HIS A 104 -9.55 7.91 4.25
N HIS A 105 -10.29 6.92 3.73
CA HIS A 105 -9.73 5.67 3.28
C HIS A 105 -10.58 5.05 2.17
N LEU A 106 -9.92 4.71 1.06
CA LEU A 106 -10.50 3.91 -0.01
C LEU A 106 -9.67 2.64 -0.16
N ALA A 107 -10.31 1.48 -0.19
CA ALA A 107 -9.62 0.22 -0.45
C ALA A 107 -10.43 -0.76 -1.27
N THR A 108 -9.74 -1.59 -2.05
CA THR A 108 -10.35 -2.72 -2.75
C THR A 108 -9.35 -3.86 -2.90
N SER A 109 -9.87 -5.08 -2.88
CA SER A 109 -9.14 -6.30 -3.28
C SER A 109 -9.72 -6.93 -4.54
N ASN A 110 -10.68 -6.27 -5.20
CA ASN A 110 -11.26 -6.73 -6.45
C ASN A 110 -10.30 -6.38 -7.60
N THR A 111 -9.80 -7.39 -8.30
CA THR A 111 -8.82 -7.23 -9.38
C THR A 111 -9.32 -6.35 -10.52
N ILE A 112 -10.59 -6.47 -10.89
CA ILE A 112 -11.18 -5.68 -11.98
C ILE A 112 -11.22 -4.19 -11.59
N ALA A 113 -11.67 -3.89 -10.37
CA ALA A 113 -11.72 -2.52 -9.87
C ALA A 113 -10.32 -1.90 -9.70
N ILE A 114 -9.31 -2.72 -9.35
CA ILE A 114 -7.91 -2.31 -9.32
C ILE A 114 -7.45 -1.95 -10.75
N ASP A 115 -7.67 -2.82 -11.72
CA ASP A 115 -7.26 -2.60 -13.11
C ASP A 115 -7.94 -1.35 -13.70
N GLU A 116 -9.25 -1.17 -13.48
CA GLU A 116 -10.01 0.01 -13.92
C GLU A 116 -9.48 1.32 -13.33
N PHE A 117 -9.04 1.30 -12.07
CA PHE A 117 -8.42 2.45 -11.43
C PHE A 117 -7.01 2.71 -11.96
N LEU A 118 -6.20 1.68 -12.14
CA LEU A 118 -4.85 1.79 -12.67
C LEU A 118 -4.84 2.30 -14.12
N VAL A 119 -5.78 1.86 -14.97
CA VAL A 119 -5.96 2.39 -16.34
C VAL A 119 -6.16 3.90 -16.35
N GLN A 120 -6.85 4.45 -15.34
CA GLN A 120 -7.09 5.88 -15.25
C GLN A 120 -5.86 6.65 -14.74
N THR A 121 -5.00 6.02 -13.93
CA THR A 121 -4.01 6.72 -13.09
C THR A 121 -2.56 6.48 -13.47
N LEU A 122 -2.22 5.37 -14.13
CA LEU A 122 -0.83 4.99 -14.40
C LEU A 122 -0.04 5.99 -15.25
N ASP A 123 -0.70 6.65 -16.20
CA ASP A 123 -0.07 7.61 -17.13
C ASP A 123 -0.12 9.06 -16.64
N THR A 124 -0.55 9.27 -15.39
CA THR A 124 -0.75 10.61 -14.83
C THR A 124 0.39 11.04 -13.94
N SER A 125 0.55 12.35 -13.78
CA SER A 125 1.68 12.90 -13.04
C SER A 125 1.38 13.06 -11.54
N ASN A 126 0.13 13.32 -11.18
CA ASN A 126 -0.22 13.62 -9.79
C ASN A 126 -1.64 13.19 -9.40
N LEU A 127 -1.75 12.45 -8.29
CA LEU A 127 -2.97 12.23 -7.54
C LEU A 127 -2.96 13.07 -6.26
N GLN A 128 -3.96 13.94 -6.11
CA GLN A 128 -4.01 14.97 -5.06
C GLN A 128 -5.45 15.22 -4.58
N LEU A 129 -5.59 16.10 -3.60
CA LEU A 129 -6.88 16.56 -3.11
C LEU A 129 -7.21 17.96 -3.64
N HIS A 130 -8.49 18.21 -3.84
CA HIS A 130 -9.04 19.56 -3.98
C HIS A 130 -9.01 20.23 -2.59
N LEU A 131 -8.07 21.15 -2.41
CA LEU A 131 -7.92 21.97 -1.20
C LEU A 131 -8.96 23.11 -1.18
#